data_AF-A0A4Y2B3W7-F1
#
_entry.id   AF-A0A4Y2B3W7-F1
#
_cell.length_a   1.000
_cell.length_b   1.000
_cell.length_c   1.000
_cell.angle_alpha   90.00
_cell.angle_beta   90.00
_cell.angle_gamma   90.00
#
_symmetry.space_group_name_H-M   'P 1'
#
loop_
_entity.id
_entity.type
_entity.pdbx_description
1 polymer ?
#
loop_
_entity_poly.entity_id
_entity_poly.type
_entity_poly.pdbx_seq_one_letter_code
_entity_poly.pdbx_strand_id
1 'polypeptide(L)'
;MNVLCSRDCDVKCEDGYLFPDNATSKSNKCWHVTGVWKPMKNFPACQPVCNRTCLNGGTCIGPNVCGCPPEYRGLRCEFYFLNCDVRKLANGVKIKWVCTHSKNETTCKVNCKDSLQFTTPTEEVYKCSPDGVWTPNSIPECVSPESVTNATVVSTHASEAITQETVTITPEPSKRK
;
A
#
# COMPACT_ATOMS: atom_id res chain seq x y z
N MET A 1 -1.16 -50.96 -44.68
CA MET A 1 -1.75 -49.83 -43.92
C MET A 1 -0.66 -49.25 -43.03
N ASN A 2 -0.09 -48.10 -43.39
CA ASN A 2 0.90 -47.42 -42.57
C ASN A 2 0.16 -46.56 -41.54
N VAL A 3 -0.11 -47.15 -40.38
CA VAL A 3 -0.50 -46.38 -39.20
C VAL A 3 0.80 -45.83 -38.60
N LEU A 4 1.15 -44.59 -38.96
CA LEU A 4 2.16 -43.81 -38.26
C LEU A 4 1.56 -43.35 -36.92
N CYS A 5 1.48 -44.25 -35.95
CA CYS A 5 1.26 -43.86 -34.55
C CYS A 5 2.61 -43.47 -33.94
N SER A 6 2.76 -42.21 -33.50
CA SER A 6 3.88 -41.81 -32.64
C SER A 6 3.81 -42.62 -31.34
N ARG A 7 4.81 -43.47 -31.10
CA ARG A 7 4.86 -44.44 -29.97
C ARG A 7 4.97 -43.75 -28.60
N ASP A 8 5.43 -42.51 -28.62
CA ASP A 8 5.71 -41.69 -27.46
C ASP A 8 4.87 -40.39 -27.58
N CYS A 9 4.29 -39.97 -26.44
CA CYS A 9 3.55 -38.73 -26.30
C CYS A 9 4.28 -37.86 -25.28
N ASP A 10 4.90 -36.79 -25.75
CA ASP A 10 5.63 -35.86 -24.89
C ASP A 10 4.69 -34.77 -24.39
N VAL A 11 4.45 -34.76 -23.08
CA VAL A 11 3.73 -33.69 -22.40
C VAL A 11 4.76 -32.66 -21.97
N LYS A 12 4.59 -31.42 -22.41
CA LYS A 12 5.43 -30.28 -22.04
C LYS A 12 4.64 -29.34 -21.14
N CYS A 13 5.27 -28.87 -20.07
CA CYS A 13 4.72 -27.78 -19.28
C CYS A 13 4.79 -26.46 -20.06
N GLU A 14 3.86 -25.55 -19.77
CA GLU A 14 3.93 -24.17 -20.25
C GLU A 14 5.15 -23.44 -19.67
N ASP A 15 5.54 -22.34 -20.30
CA ASP A 15 6.68 -21.55 -19.85
C ASP A 15 6.46 -21.04 -18.41
N GLY A 16 7.48 -21.23 -17.56
CA GLY A 16 7.40 -20.89 -16.14
C GLY A 16 6.70 -21.93 -15.27
N TYR A 17 6.40 -23.12 -15.81
CA TYR A 17 5.98 -24.28 -15.05
C TYR A 17 6.92 -25.46 -15.24
N LEU A 18 7.06 -26.30 -14.21
CA LEU A 18 7.87 -27.52 -14.24
C LEU A 18 7.12 -28.66 -13.55
N PHE A 19 7.46 -29.89 -13.89
CA PHE A 19 7.06 -31.05 -13.08
C PHE A 19 7.76 -31.02 -11.71
N PRO A 20 7.26 -31.77 -10.69
CA PRO A 20 7.84 -31.78 -9.34
C PRO A 20 9.31 -32.21 -9.25
N ASP A 21 9.85 -32.85 -10.30
CA ASP A 21 11.26 -33.23 -10.45
C ASP A 21 12.07 -32.21 -11.28
N ASN A 22 11.54 -31.00 -11.46
CA ASN A 22 12.10 -29.90 -12.26
C ASN A 22 12.22 -30.18 -13.77
N ALA A 23 11.52 -31.20 -14.28
CA ALA A 23 11.48 -31.48 -15.72
C ALA A 23 10.52 -30.53 -16.45
N THR A 24 10.87 -30.13 -17.68
CA THR A 24 10.00 -29.33 -18.57
C THR A 24 9.10 -30.20 -19.46
N SER A 25 9.49 -31.45 -19.69
CA SER A 25 8.72 -32.42 -20.45
C SER A 25 8.80 -33.81 -19.83
N LYS A 26 7.75 -34.59 -20.02
CA LYS A 26 7.66 -36.01 -19.63
C LYS A 26 6.96 -36.78 -20.74
N SER A 27 7.44 -37.98 -21.03
CA SER A 27 6.90 -38.82 -22.10
C SER A 27 6.02 -39.93 -21.54
N ASN A 28 4.86 -40.12 -22.15
CA ASN A 28 4.04 -41.33 -21.98
C ASN A 28 4.31 -42.26 -23.15
N LYS A 29 4.57 -43.54 -22.86
CA LYS A 29 4.80 -44.57 -23.89
C LYS A 29 3.55 -45.40 -24.10
N CYS A 30 3.12 -45.56 -25.36
CA CYS A 30 2.06 -46.50 -25.70
C CYS A 30 2.65 -47.87 -25.98
N TRP A 31 2.26 -48.88 -25.20
CA TRP A 31 2.76 -50.24 -25.39
C TRP A 31 2.09 -50.90 -26.59
N HIS A 32 2.84 -51.08 -27.68
CA HIS A 32 2.29 -51.52 -28.98
C HIS A 32 1.58 -52.88 -28.97
N VAL A 33 1.83 -53.73 -27.97
CA VAL A 33 1.18 -55.05 -27.84
C VAL A 33 -0.17 -54.96 -27.11
N THR A 34 -0.30 -54.06 -26.13
CA THR A 34 -1.48 -53.98 -25.26
C THR A 34 -2.32 -52.74 -25.51
N GLY A 35 -1.82 -51.76 -26.27
CA GLY A 35 -2.46 -50.46 -26.50
C GLY A 35 -2.50 -49.56 -25.26
N VAL A 36 -1.80 -49.95 -24.19
CA VAL A 36 -1.86 -49.28 -22.89
C VAL A 36 -0.77 -48.22 -22.78
N TRP A 37 -1.17 -46.99 -22.44
CA TRP A 37 -0.26 -45.90 -22.11
C TRP A 37 0.37 -46.08 -20.74
N LYS A 38 1.69 -45.90 -20.63
CA LYS A 38 2.41 -45.88 -19.37
C LYS A 38 3.13 -44.56 -19.16
N PRO A 39 3.08 -44.00 -17.93
CA PRO A 39 2.34 -44.46 -16.75
C PRO A 39 0.80 -44.35 -16.87
N MET A 40 0.06 -45.36 -16.36
CA MET A 40 -1.41 -45.48 -16.52
C MET A 40 -2.22 -44.63 -15.53
N LYS A 41 -1.63 -44.15 -14.43
CA LYS A 41 -2.26 -43.30 -13.41
C LYS A 41 -1.22 -42.39 -12.75
N ASN A 42 -1.66 -41.23 -12.27
CA ASN A 42 -0.87 -40.22 -11.56
C ASN A 42 0.24 -39.56 -12.40
N PHE A 43 -0.07 -39.13 -13.62
CA PHE A 43 0.83 -38.22 -14.32
C PHE A 43 0.91 -36.90 -13.53
N PRO A 44 2.11 -36.47 -13.10
CA PRO A 44 2.24 -35.32 -12.21
C PRO A 44 1.78 -34.04 -12.92
N ALA A 45 1.11 -33.16 -12.20
CA ALA A 45 0.76 -31.84 -12.71
C ALA A 45 2.00 -30.94 -12.79
N CYS A 46 2.02 -30.03 -13.76
CA CYS A 46 2.98 -28.95 -13.79
C CYS A 46 2.73 -27.99 -12.61
N GLN A 47 3.79 -27.57 -11.94
CA GLN A 47 3.79 -26.63 -10.83
C GLN A 47 4.42 -25.31 -11.28
N PRO A 48 3.88 -24.16 -10.81
CA PRO A 48 4.42 -22.86 -11.16
C PRO A 48 5.81 -22.66 -10.55
N VAL A 49 6.67 -21.98 -11.29
CA VAL A 49 8.03 -21.66 -10.88
C VAL A 49 8.20 -20.16 -10.75
N CYS A 50 8.87 -19.76 -9.67
CA CYS A 50 9.23 -18.39 -9.40
C CYS A 50 10.77 -18.29 -9.47
N ASN A 51 11.28 -17.49 -10.41
CA ASN A 51 12.72 -17.26 -10.58
C ASN A 51 13.37 -16.71 -9.31
N ARG A 52 12.60 -15.93 -8.54
CA ARG A 52 12.95 -15.46 -7.22
C ARG A 52 12.03 -16.10 -6.21
N THR A 53 12.61 -16.68 -5.16
CA THR A 53 11.84 -17.32 -4.08
C THR A 53 10.89 -16.32 -3.42
N CYS A 54 9.65 -16.75 -3.21
CA CYS A 54 8.69 -16.07 -2.34
C CYS A 54 9.21 -16.08 -0.89
N LEU A 55 9.13 -14.95 -0.20
CA LEU A 55 9.61 -14.76 1.15
C LEU A 55 8.48 -14.94 2.17
N ASN A 56 8.84 -14.99 3.44
CA ASN A 56 7.91 -14.95 4.58
C ASN A 56 6.76 -15.97 4.50
N GLY A 57 7.06 -17.19 4.00
CA GLY A 57 6.07 -18.26 3.87
C GLY A 57 5.17 -18.16 2.64
N GLY A 58 5.45 -17.27 1.69
CA GLY A 58 4.73 -17.21 0.42
C GLY A 58 4.97 -18.43 -0.46
N THR A 59 3.98 -18.75 -1.30
CA THR A 59 4.02 -19.88 -2.24
C THR A 59 3.92 -19.39 -3.69
N CYS A 60 4.63 -20.03 -4.61
CA CYS A 60 4.45 -19.73 -6.04
C CYS A 60 3.08 -20.26 -6.49
N ILE A 61 2.18 -19.38 -6.90
CA ILE A 61 0.81 -19.72 -7.34
C ILE A 61 0.61 -19.54 -8.85
N GLY A 62 1.62 -19.01 -9.53
CA GLY A 62 1.70 -18.83 -10.97
C GLY A 62 3.15 -18.47 -11.36
N PRO A 63 3.51 -18.49 -12.66
CA PRO A 63 4.86 -18.15 -13.11
C PRO A 63 5.31 -16.79 -12.59
N ASN A 64 6.34 -16.78 -11.72
CA ASN A 64 6.82 -15.57 -11.04
C ASN A 64 5.75 -14.80 -10.23
N VAL A 65 4.66 -15.46 -9.82
CA VAL A 65 3.59 -14.88 -9.00
C VAL A 65 3.54 -15.55 -7.64
N CYS A 66 3.85 -14.79 -6.60
CA CYS A 66 3.72 -15.24 -5.21
C CYS A 66 2.30 -15.01 -4.68
N GLY A 67 1.77 -16.04 -4.01
CA GLY A 67 0.65 -15.94 -3.08
C GLY A 67 1.19 -15.69 -1.68
N CYS A 68 0.77 -14.59 -1.06
CA CYS A 68 1.29 -14.14 0.23
C CYS A 68 0.35 -14.51 1.38
N PRO A 69 0.89 -14.82 2.58
CA PRO A 69 0.10 -14.87 3.79
C PRO A 69 -0.59 -13.52 4.08
N PRO A 70 -1.66 -13.51 4.91
CA PRO A 70 -2.43 -12.30 5.22
C PRO A 70 -1.61 -11.12 5.76
N GLU A 71 -0.46 -11.39 6.36
CA GLU A 71 0.42 -10.41 7.00
C GLU A 71 1.50 -9.84 6.06
N TYR A 72 1.66 -10.37 4.86
CA TYR A 72 2.71 -9.96 3.93
C TYR A 72 2.17 -9.50 2.58
N ARG A 73 2.86 -8.56 1.95
CA ARG A 73 2.58 -7.99 0.63
C ARG A 73 3.89 -7.87 -0.14
N GLY A 74 3.82 -7.46 -1.39
CA GLY A 74 4.99 -7.42 -2.29
C GLY A 74 4.86 -8.38 -3.44
N LEU A 75 5.77 -8.26 -4.41
CA LEU A 75 5.88 -9.22 -5.50
C LEU A 75 6.38 -10.59 -5.01
N ARG A 76 7.11 -10.59 -3.89
CA ARG A 76 7.71 -11.76 -3.25
C ARG A 76 7.30 -11.89 -1.79
N CYS A 77 6.23 -11.21 -1.34
CA CYS A 77 5.78 -11.22 0.05
C CYS A 77 6.83 -10.67 1.03
N GLU A 78 7.65 -9.72 0.57
CA GLU A 78 8.77 -9.14 1.32
C GLU A 78 8.36 -8.03 2.30
N PHE A 79 7.15 -7.47 2.17
CA PHE A 79 6.71 -6.32 2.96
C PHE A 79 5.68 -6.71 4.00
N TYR A 80 5.91 -6.33 5.25
CA TYR A 80 4.96 -6.59 6.33
C TYR A 80 3.83 -5.56 6.30
N PHE A 81 2.58 -5.99 6.41
CA PHE A 81 1.42 -5.09 6.23
C PHE A 81 1.38 -3.93 7.24
N LEU A 82 1.93 -4.10 8.45
CA LEU A 82 2.00 -3.05 9.47
C LEU A 82 3.10 -2.00 9.23
N ASN A 83 3.92 -2.16 8.18
CA ASN A 83 4.81 -1.10 7.71
C ASN A 83 3.96 0.12 7.27
N CYS A 84 2.81 -0.15 6.65
CA CYS A 84 1.84 0.85 6.21
C CYS A 84 0.64 0.94 7.17
N ASP A 85 0.91 1.00 8.47
CA ASP A 85 -0.13 1.28 9.46
C ASP A 85 -0.43 2.79 9.53
N VAL A 86 -1.56 3.19 8.95
CA VAL A 86 -1.99 4.61 8.91
C VAL A 86 -2.19 5.21 10.31
N ARG A 87 -2.38 4.39 11.35
CA ARG A 87 -2.46 4.88 12.75
C ARG A 87 -1.13 5.46 13.22
N LYS A 88 -0.01 4.90 12.74
CA LYS A 88 1.33 5.44 13.01
C LYS A 88 1.51 6.78 12.31
N LEU A 89 1.07 6.89 11.06
CA LEU A 89 1.07 8.15 10.30
C LEU A 89 0.20 9.23 10.95
N ALA A 90 -0.98 8.86 11.44
CA ALA A 90 -1.90 9.79 12.08
C ALA A 90 -1.37 10.39 13.38
N ASN A 91 -0.43 9.74 14.06
CA ASN A 91 0.23 10.25 15.27
C ASN A 91 -0.74 10.87 16.31
N GLY A 92 -1.88 10.20 16.54
CA GLY A 92 -2.90 10.65 17.50
C GLY A 92 -4.01 11.56 16.92
N VAL A 93 -3.91 11.98 15.66
CA VAL A 93 -4.98 12.73 14.99
C VAL A 93 -6.24 11.85 14.85
N LYS A 94 -7.40 12.40 15.22
CA LYS A 94 -8.69 11.70 15.20
C LYS A 94 -9.27 11.63 13.79
N ILE A 95 -8.87 10.61 13.04
CA ILE A 95 -9.31 10.37 11.66
C ILE A 95 -10.16 9.10 11.51
N LYS A 96 -10.94 9.05 10.42
CA LYS A 96 -11.47 7.84 9.78
C LYS A 96 -10.72 7.62 8.47
N TRP A 97 -10.44 6.36 8.12
CA TRP A 97 -9.68 6.04 6.91
C TRP A 97 -10.24 4.83 6.19
N VAL A 98 -10.04 4.79 4.87
CA VAL A 98 -10.28 3.62 4.03
C VAL A 98 -9.02 3.37 3.21
N CYS A 99 -8.39 2.21 3.39
CA CYS A 99 -7.16 1.84 2.71
C CYS A 99 -7.41 0.74 1.68
N THR A 100 -6.79 0.90 0.51
CA THR A 100 -6.72 -0.11 -0.55
C THR A 100 -5.28 -0.56 -0.67
N HIS A 101 -5.06 -1.86 -0.56
CA HIS A 101 -3.72 -2.46 -0.58
C HIS A 101 -3.49 -3.17 -1.92
N SER A 102 -2.36 -2.89 -2.57
CA SER A 102 -1.90 -3.60 -3.76
C SER A 102 -0.63 -4.40 -3.46
N LYS A 103 -0.03 -5.01 -4.49
CA LYS A 103 1.26 -5.68 -4.34
C LYS A 103 2.43 -4.71 -4.14
N ASN A 104 2.30 -3.46 -4.58
CA ASN A 104 3.42 -2.50 -4.64
C ASN A 104 3.17 -1.18 -3.90
N GLU A 105 1.96 -0.94 -3.40
CA GLU A 105 1.64 0.24 -2.60
C GLU A 105 0.43 0.00 -1.70
N THR A 106 0.28 0.83 -0.67
CA THR A 106 -0.98 0.99 0.06
C THR A 106 -1.47 2.42 -0.15
N THR A 107 -2.74 2.59 -0.50
CA THR A 107 -3.34 3.91 -0.66
C THR A 107 -4.47 4.09 0.34
N CYS A 108 -4.48 5.19 1.08
CA CYS A 108 -5.47 5.48 2.10
C CYS A 108 -6.14 6.82 1.83
N LYS A 109 -7.47 6.82 1.83
CA LYS A 109 -8.28 8.03 1.90
C LYS A 109 -8.59 8.30 3.36
N VAL A 110 -8.11 9.43 3.87
CA VAL A 110 -8.28 9.83 5.27
C VAL A 110 -9.25 11.00 5.35
N ASN A 111 -10.07 11.03 6.40
CA ASN A 111 -10.97 12.12 6.70
C ASN A 111 -10.97 12.33 8.21
N CYS A 112 -11.26 13.54 8.68
CA CYS A 112 -11.49 13.74 10.11
C CYS A 112 -12.70 12.92 10.60
N LYS A 113 -12.63 12.50 11.86
CA LYS A 113 -13.76 11.88 12.55
C LYS A 113 -14.77 12.97 12.97
N ASP A 114 -16.04 12.58 13.10
CA ASP A 114 -17.14 13.46 13.51
C ASP A 114 -17.31 14.65 12.55
N SER A 115 -17.64 15.84 13.07
CA SER A 115 -17.79 17.09 12.29
C SER A 115 -16.52 17.95 12.27
N LEU A 116 -15.36 17.35 12.58
CA LEU A 116 -14.08 18.06 12.57
C LEU A 116 -13.60 18.27 11.13
N GLN A 117 -12.80 19.31 10.92
CA GLN A 117 -12.20 19.67 9.64
C GLN A 117 -10.68 19.77 9.77
N PHE A 118 -9.97 19.52 8.68
CA PHE A 118 -8.53 19.66 8.64
C PHE A 118 -8.11 21.12 8.74
N THR A 119 -7.00 21.40 9.43
CA THR A 119 -6.44 22.76 9.57
C THR A 119 -5.89 23.34 8.27
N THR A 120 -5.42 22.47 7.36
CA THR A 120 -4.90 22.84 6.04
C THR A 120 -5.56 22.00 4.96
N PRO A 121 -5.54 22.43 3.68
CA PRO A 121 -5.91 21.59 2.56
C PRO A 121 -5.15 20.25 2.66
N THR A 122 -5.88 19.14 2.65
CA THR A 122 -5.25 17.83 2.68
C THR A 122 -5.06 17.32 1.27
N GLU A 123 -4.02 16.52 1.08
CA GLU A 123 -3.96 15.68 -0.11
C GLU A 123 -5.14 14.70 -0.12
N GLU A 124 -5.66 14.40 -1.30
CA GLU A 124 -6.83 13.55 -1.47
C GLU A 124 -6.53 12.06 -1.16
N VAL A 125 -5.25 11.65 -1.27
CA VAL A 125 -4.81 10.26 -1.09
C VAL A 125 -3.42 10.18 -0.48
N TYR A 126 -3.28 9.38 0.58
CA TYR A 126 -2.01 9.04 1.22
C TYR A 126 -1.50 7.71 0.68
N LYS A 127 -0.28 7.69 0.15
CA LYS A 127 0.36 6.48 -0.38
C LYS A 127 1.47 6.01 0.53
N CYS A 128 1.51 4.74 0.85
CA CYS A 128 2.62 4.11 1.54
C CYS A 128 3.35 3.20 0.57
N SER A 129 4.65 3.44 0.44
CA SER A 129 5.56 2.60 -0.29
C SER A 129 5.85 1.30 0.49
N PRO A 130 6.38 0.27 -0.17
CA PRO A 130 6.60 -1.01 0.48
C PRO A 130 7.64 -1.02 1.61
N ASP A 131 8.59 -0.10 1.57
CA ASP A 131 9.55 0.21 2.63
C ASP A 131 8.92 0.95 3.82
N GLY A 132 7.62 1.23 3.78
CA GLY A 132 6.88 1.86 4.89
C GLY A 132 6.92 3.39 4.87
N VAL A 133 7.30 3.99 3.75
CA VAL A 133 7.38 5.45 3.62
C VAL A 133 6.05 5.99 3.11
N TRP A 134 5.45 6.87 3.91
CA TRP A 134 4.21 7.54 3.56
C TRP A 134 4.46 8.83 2.78
N THR A 135 3.67 9.03 1.74
CA THR A 135 3.61 10.24 0.91
C THR A 135 2.14 10.64 0.73
N PRO A 136 1.69 11.75 1.32
CA PRO A 136 2.42 12.59 2.28
C PRO A 136 2.78 11.86 3.57
N ASN A 137 3.81 12.36 4.27
CA ASN A 137 4.36 11.73 5.48
C ASN A 137 3.73 12.24 6.80
N SER A 138 2.73 13.12 6.72
CA SER A 138 2.03 13.66 7.89
C SER A 138 0.57 13.99 7.56
N ILE A 139 -0.31 13.83 8.55
CA ILE A 139 -1.74 14.13 8.44
C ILE A 139 -2.02 15.43 9.21
N PRO A 140 -2.66 16.44 8.60
CA PRO A 140 -3.03 17.67 9.29
C PRO A 140 -3.96 17.43 10.48
N GLU A 141 -3.94 18.33 11.45
CA GLU A 141 -4.80 18.21 12.62
C GLU A 141 -6.29 18.39 12.28
N CYS A 142 -7.15 17.73 13.05
CA CYS A 142 -8.59 17.85 12.95
C CYS A 142 -9.12 18.78 14.04
N VAL A 143 -9.68 19.91 13.65
CA VAL A 143 -10.21 20.93 14.55
C VAL A 143 -11.69 21.18 14.31
N SER A 144 -12.36 21.89 15.22
CA SER A 144 -13.77 22.25 15.03
C SER A 144 -13.93 23.21 13.83
N PRO A 145 -15.07 23.19 13.12
CA PRO A 145 -15.33 24.13 12.02
C PRO A 145 -15.14 25.61 12.41
N GLU A 146 -15.50 25.97 13.64
CA GLU A 146 -15.40 27.34 14.19
C GLU A 146 -13.94 27.81 14.37
N SER A 147 -13.01 26.88 14.57
CA SER A 147 -11.57 27.18 14.68
C SER A 147 -10.87 27.30 13.33
N VAL A 148 -11.43 26.74 12.25
CA VAL A 148 -10.87 26.87 10.88
C VAL A 148 -11.15 28.26 10.31
N THR A 149 -12.34 28.81 10.58
CA THR A 149 -12.72 30.17 10.16
C THR A 149 -11.88 31.24 10.86
N ASN A 150 -11.46 31.00 12.11
CA ASN A 150 -10.61 31.96 12.84
C ASN A 150 -9.18 32.02 12.29
N ALA A 151 -8.66 30.97 11.65
CA ALA A 151 -7.35 31.03 10.96
C ALA A 151 -7.38 31.92 9.70
N THR A 152 -8.57 32.09 9.09
CA THR A 152 -8.78 33.01 7.95
C THR A 152 -9.20 34.41 8.40
N VAL A 153 -9.88 34.55 9.55
CA VAL A 153 -10.31 35.86 10.11
C VAL A 153 -9.18 36.60 10.85
N VAL A 154 -8.14 35.94 11.33
CA VAL A 154 -6.97 36.62 11.94
C VAL A 154 -6.20 37.52 10.96
N SER A 155 -6.45 37.43 9.64
CA SER A 155 -5.89 38.39 8.67
C SER A 155 -6.80 39.56 8.32
N THR A 156 -8.03 39.67 8.83
CA THR A 156 -8.90 40.83 8.57
C THR A 156 -9.84 41.16 9.72
N HIS A 157 -9.30 41.71 10.81
CA HIS A 157 -9.98 42.79 11.52
C HIS A 157 -8.98 43.71 12.24
N ALA A 158 -8.89 44.91 11.64
CA ALA A 158 -8.41 46.19 12.12
C ALA A 158 -7.87 46.29 13.57
N SER A 159 -6.59 46.66 13.68
CA SER A 159 -6.14 47.50 14.78
C SER A 159 -6.61 48.93 14.47
N GLU A 160 -7.77 49.32 14.99
CA GLU A 160 -8.18 50.72 15.01
C GLU A 160 -7.17 51.53 15.84
N ALA A 161 -6.62 52.57 15.22
CA ALA A 161 -5.75 53.53 15.85
C ALA A 161 -6.57 54.35 16.84
N ILE A 162 -6.35 54.13 18.14
CA ILE A 162 -6.82 55.03 19.18
C ILE A 162 -5.94 56.28 19.12
N THR A 163 -6.43 57.33 18.45
CA THR A 163 -5.93 58.69 18.58
C THR A 163 -6.19 59.16 20.01
N GLN A 164 -5.14 59.26 20.82
CA GLN A 164 -5.19 59.97 22.10
C GLN A 164 -5.01 61.46 21.83
N GLU A 165 -6.01 62.26 22.21
CA GLU A 165 -5.92 63.71 22.28
C GLU A 165 -4.87 64.11 23.32
N THR A 166 -3.84 64.83 22.90
CA THR A 166 -2.84 65.45 23.75
C THR A 166 -3.44 66.65 24.47
N VAL A 167 -3.76 66.49 25.76
CA VAL A 167 -4.08 67.61 26.65
C VAL A 167 -2.78 68.30 27.07
N THR A 168 -2.54 69.47 26.49
CA THR A 168 -1.42 70.35 26.83
C THR A 168 -1.69 71.01 28.19
N ILE A 169 -0.90 70.67 29.22
CA ILE A 169 -0.85 71.45 30.47
C ILE A 169 0.57 71.98 30.62
N THR A 170 0.72 73.30 30.46
CA THR A 170 1.93 74.07 30.71
C THR A 170 2.18 74.28 32.22
N PRO A 171 3.42 74.61 32.63
CA PRO A 171 3.97 74.29 33.95
C PRO A 171 3.94 75.47 34.94
N GLU A 172 4.05 75.17 36.24
CA GLU A 172 4.47 76.12 37.28
C GLU A 172 5.17 75.43 38.48
N PRO A 173 5.94 76.15 39.33
CA PRO A 173 7.33 75.78 39.59
C PRO A 173 7.64 75.35 41.04
N SER A 174 8.79 74.66 41.14
CA SER A 174 9.81 74.71 42.21
C SER A 174 9.36 74.82 43.68
N LYS A 175 9.80 73.86 44.50
CA LYS A 175 10.43 74.19 45.78
C LYS A 175 11.46 73.16 46.24
N ARG A 176 12.69 73.67 46.41
CA ARG A 176 13.84 73.13 47.15
C ARG A 176 13.46 72.42 48.47
N LYS A 177 14.13 71.30 48.75
CA LYS A 177 15.15 71.22 49.81
C LYS A 177 16.06 70.02 49.60
#